data_AF-A0A9E3U086-F1
#
_entry.id   AF-A0A9E3U086-F1
#
_cell.length_a   1.000
_cell.length_b   1.000
_cell.length_c   1.000
_cell.angle_alpha   90.00
_cell.angle_beta   90.00
_cell.angle_gamma   90.00
#
_symmetry.space_group_name_H-M   'P 1'
#
loop_
_entity.id
_entity.type
_entity.pdbx_description
1 polymer ?
#
loop_
_entity_poly.entity_id
_entity_poly.type
_entity_poly.pdbx_seq_one_letter_code
_entity_poly.pdbx_strand_id
1 'polypeptide(L)'
;MAISVELRTWALRHGVPDAALHDLQALLGAAAGIGQDVGASESRAQSEIRLAAPAHGFRFFRNNVGVLKNEEGRPVRYGLANDSKALNKRLKSSDLIGWRRLEIQPEHVGSVVAQFAAIECKAPGWSYRGDEHEEAQQRFIALVAVDGGYARFATGVDGIVNSQ
;
A
#
# COMPACT_ATOMS: atom_id res chain seq x y z
N MET A 1 -1.15 -12.05 14.53
CA MET A 1 -1.13 -11.68 13.10
C MET A 1 -1.71 -10.30 12.95
N ALA A 2 -0.88 -9.36 12.54
CA ALA A 2 -0.74 -8.15 13.31
C ALA A 2 -0.18 -7.03 12.44
N ILE A 3 -0.81 -5.87 12.52
CA ILE A 3 -0.10 -4.59 12.46
C ILE A 3 1.31 -4.76 13.07
N SER A 4 2.37 -4.22 12.46
CA SER A 4 3.77 -4.50 12.82
C SER A 4 3.97 -4.60 14.34
N VAL A 5 4.85 -5.50 14.80
CA VAL A 5 5.10 -5.75 16.23
C VAL A 5 5.27 -4.43 16.99
N GLU A 6 5.96 -3.47 16.39
CA GLU A 6 6.18 -2.12 16.90
C GLU A 6 4.87 -1.33 17.09
N LEU A 7 3.96 -1.34 16.12
CA LEU A 7 2.67 -0.65 16.23
C LEU A 7 1.71 -1.37 17.19
N ARG A 8 1.76 -2.71 17.27
CA ARG A 8 1.01 -3.46 18.31
C ARG A 8 1.52 -3.15 19.70
N THR A 9 2.83 -3.10 19.90
CA THR A 9 3.44 -2.71 21.18
C THR A 9 3.13 -1.26 21.54
N TRP A 10 3.06 -0.34 20.56
CA TRP A 10 2.53 1.00 20.77
C TRP A 10 1.05 0.97 21.18
N ALA A 11 0.20 0.28 20.42
CA ALA A 11 -1.24 0.21 20.65
C ALA A 11 -1.58 -0.33 22.05
N LEU A 12 -0.90 -1.41 22.47
CA LEU A 12 -1.04 -1.97 23.81
C LEU A 12 -0.62 -0.99 24.90
N ARG A 13 0.47 -0.23 24.70
CA ARG A 13 0.91 0.82 25.66
C ARG A 13 -0.08 1.97 25.79
N HIS A 14 -0.81 2.28 24.73
CA HIS A 14 -1.78 3.38 24.67
C HIS A 14 -3.23 2.94 24.91
N GLY A 15 -3.46 1.67 25.30
CA GLY A 15 -4.80 1.17 25.61
C GLY A 15 -5.75 1.12 24.41
N VAL A 16 -5.22 1.04 23.19
CA VAL A 16 -6.04 0.93 21.97
C VAL A 16 -6.74 -0.44 21.97
N PRO A 17 -8.08 -0.49 21.87
CA PRO A 17 -8.81 -1.76 21.86
C PRO A 17 -8.43 -2.64 20.67
N ASP A 18 -8.38 -3.96 20.87
CA ASP A 18 -8.09 -4.92 19.80
C ASP A 18 -9.06 -4.81 18.62
N ALA A 19 -10.33 -4.46 18.88
CA ALA A 19 -11.32 -4.20 17.84
C ALA A 19 -10.91 -3.03 16.92
N ALA A 20 -10.32 -1.96 17.47
CA ALA A 20 -9.82 -0.82 16.70
C ALA A 20 -8.56 -1.20 15.90
N LEU A 21 -7.75 -2.13 16.39
CA LEU A 21 -6.60 -2.67 15.63
C LEU A 21 -7.05 -3.57 14.49
N HIS A 22 -8.10 -4.36 14.67
CA HIS A 22 -8.71 -5.13 13.59
C HIS A 22 -9.33 -4.22 12.53
N ASP A 23 -10.01 -3.15 12.95
CA ASP A 23 -10.56 -2.16 12.03
C ASP A 23 -9.46 -1.42 11.24
N LEU A 24 -8.42 -0.96 11.92
CA LEU A 24 -7.23 -0.38 11.28
C LEU A 24 -6.55 -1.37 10.32
N GLN A 25 -6.47 -2.64 10.70
CA GLN A 25 -5.95 -3.68 9.83
C GLN A 25 -6.85 -3.92 8.62
N ALA A 26 -8.18 -3.83 8.73
CA ALA A 26 -9.09 -3.91 7.59
C ALA A 26 -8.95 -2.68 6.67
N LEU A 27 -8.87 -1.48 7.24
CA LEU A 27 -8.68 -0.22 6.50
C LEU A 27 -7.38 -0.25 5.67
N LEU A 28 -6.27 -0.66 6.29
CA LEU A 28 -4.96 -0.78 5.64
C LEU A 28 -4.82 -2.05 4.79
N GLY A 29 -5.54 -3.12 5.14
CA GLY A 29 -5.36 -4.49 4.64
C GLY A 29 -6.22 -4.86 3.44
N ALA A 30 -7.34 -4.19 3.22
CA ALA A 30 -8.26 -4.22 2.07
C ALA A 30 -9.70 -4.17 2.59
N ALA A 31 -10.47 -3.19 2.13
CA ALA A 31 -11.89 -3.45 1.96
C ALA A 31 -11.99 -4.48 0.82
N ALA A 32 -12.40 -5.71 1.14
CA ALA A 32 -12.67 -6.71 0.12
C ALA A 32 -13.66 -6.09 -0.89
N GLY A 33 -13.22 -5.91 -2.13
CA GLY A 33 -14.09 -5.39 -3.19
C GLY A 33 -15.32 -6.28 -3.30
N ILE A 34 -16.49 -5.70 -3.02
CA ILE A 34 -17.77 -6.36 -3.17
C ILE A 34 -18.05 -6.52 -4.66
N GLY A 35 -18.00 -7.77 -5.15
CA GLY A 35 -18.43 -8.13 -6.51
C GLY A 35 -17.33 -8.16 -7.58
N GLN A 36 -16.27 -8.95 -7.38
CA GLN A 36 -15.23 -9.10 -8.40
C GLN A 36 -15.28 -10.44 -9.14
N ASP A 37 -14.97 -10.36 -10.44
CA ASP A 37 -14.87 -11.45 -11.41
C ASP A 37 -13.76 -12.43 -10.98
N VAL A 38 -14.16 -13.49 -10.28
CA VAL A 38 -13.27 -14.52 -9.73
C VAL A 38 -12.57 -15.23 -10.89
N GLY A 39 -11.34 -14.81 -11.22
CA GLY A 39 -10.56 -15.33 -12.35
C GLY A 39 -9.68 -14.29 -13.07
N ALA A 40 -9.88 -12.99 -12.83
CA ALA A 40 -8.99 -11.96 -13.35
C ALA A 40 -7.61 -11.97 -12.67
N SER A 41 -6.55 -11.59 -13.39
CA SER A 41 -5.17 -11.60 -12.88
C SER A 41 -4.82 -10.30 -12.13
N GLU A 42 -3.79 -10.34 -11.28
CA GLU A 42 -3.23 -9.16 -10.61
C GLU A 42 -2.78 -8.07 -11.61
N SER A 43 -2.22 -8.48 -12.76
CA SER A 43 -1.84 -7.57 -13.84
C SER A 43 -3.05 -6.85 -14.47
N ARG A 44 -4.18 -7.55 -14.58
CA ARG A 44 -5.46 -6.94 -15.02
C ARG A 44 -5.96 -5.94 -13.97
N ALA A 45 -6.00 -6.33 -12.69
CA ALA A 45 -6.39 -5.44 -11.60
C ALA A 45 -5.53 -4.16 -11.56
N GLN A 46 -4.21 -4.30 -11.71
CA GLN A 46 -3.29 -3.17 -11.79
C GLN A 46 -3.60 -2.24 -12.97
N SER A 47 -3.88 -2.81 -14.14
CA SER A 47 -4.19 -2.03 -15.35
C SER A 47 -5.51 -1.27 -15.21
N GLU A 48 -6.55 -1.91 -14.66
CA GLU A 48 -7.85 -1.30 -14.39
C GLU A 48 -7.74 -0.15 -13.37
N ILE A 49 -7.00 -0.37 -12.27
CA ILE A 49 -6.71 0.67 -11.27
C ILE A 49 -6.03 1.87 -11.92
N ARG A 50 -5.01 1.65 -12.75
CA ARG A 50 -4.30 2.75 -13.43
C ARG A 50 -5.18 3.52 -14.40
N LEU A 51 -6.09 2.84 -15.09
CA LEU A 51 -7.03 3.46 -16.03
C LEU A 51 -8.05 4.33 -15.30
N ALA A 52 -8.59 3.86 -14.16
CA ALA A 52 -9.60 4.56 -13.39
C ALA A 52 -9.02 5.68 -12.51
N ALA A 53 -7.77 5.55 -12.06
CA ALA A 53 -7.13 6.45 -11.09
C ALA A 53 -7.30 7.96 -11.36
N PRO A 54 -7.12 8.49 -12.59
CA PRO A 54 -7.29 9.91 -12.87
C PRO A 54 -8.69 10.44 -12.55
N ALA A 55 -9.73 9.64 -12.78
CA ALA A 55 -11.12 10.01 -12.48
C ALA A 55 -11.37 10.12 -10.97
N HIS A 56 -10.57 9.43 -10.16
CA HIS A 56 -10.63 9.44 -8.70
C HIS A 56 -9.57 10.35 -8.06
N GLY A 57 -8.97 11.25 -8.83
CA GLY A 57 -7.99 12.21 -8.33
C GLY A 57 -6.61 11.61 -8.02
N PHE A 58 -6.33 10.39 -8.46
CA PHE A 58 -5.02 9.76 -8.34
C PHE A 58 -4.23 9.84 -9.64
N ARG A 59 -2.91 9.84 -9.52
CA ARG A 59 -2.00 9.63 -10.64
C ARG A 59 -0.97 8.59 -10.26
N PHE A 60 -1.12 7.38 -10.80
CA PHE A 60 -0.25 6.25 -10.51
C PHE A 60 0.69 5.92 -11.66
N PHE A 61 1.91 5.55 -11.28
CA PHE A 61 2.95 4.99 -12.13
C PHE A 61 3.32 3.61 -11.60
N ARG A 62 3.79 2.74 -12.51
CA ARG A 62 4.32 1.44 -12.11
C ARG A 62 5.68 1.62 -11.44
N ASN A 63 5.83 1.08 -10.24
CA ASN A 63 7.09 1.01 -9.52
C ASN A 63 7.86 -0.25 -9.94
N ASN A 64 8.76 -0.12 -10.91
CA ASN A 64 9.60 -1.24 -11.32
C ASN A 64 10.71 -1.43 -10.28
N VAL A 65 10.55 -2.40 -9.37
CA VAL A 65 11.55 -2.74 -8.35
C VAL A 65 12.43 -3.88 -8.84
N GLY A 66 13.75 -3.68 -8.90
CA GLY A 66 14.64 -4.72 -9.41
C GLY A 66 16.12 -4.45 -9.18
N VAL A 67 16.94 -5.32 -9.78
CA VAL A 67 18.39 -5.19 -9.80
C VAL A 67 18.92 -5.63 -11.15
N LEU A 68 19.80 -4.81 -11.72
CA LEU A 68 20.55 -5.13 -12.92
C LEU A 68 22.04 -4.99 -12.63
N LYS A 69 22.90 -5.55 -13.47
CA LYS A 69 24.34 -5.24 -13.43
C LYS A 69 24.60 -4.11 -14.42
N ASN A 70 25.38 -3.11 -14.02
CA ASN A 70 25.89 -2.11 -14.96
C ASN A 70 26.97 -2.74 -15.87
N GLU A 71 27.52 -1.95 -16.79
CA GLU A 71 28.57 -2.37 -17.72
C GLU A 71 29.83 -2.91 -17.01
N GLU A 72 30.12 -2.43 -15.80
CA GLU A 72 31.22 -2.87 -14.94
C GLU A 72 30.88 -4.12 -14.10
N GLY A 73 29.70 -4.72 -14.28
CA GLY A 73 29.23 -5.86 -13.51
C GLY A 73 28.72 -5.54 -12.09
N ARG A 74 28.70 -4.26 -11.69
CA ARG A 74 28.23 -3.81 -10.38
C ARG A 74 26.70 -3.81 -10.31
N PRO A 75 26.10 -4.32 -9.22
CA PRO A 75 24.65 -4.35 -9.08
C PRO A 75 24.09 -2.94 -8.86
N VAL A 76 23.17 -2.53 -9.74
CA VAL A 76 22.37 -1.30 -9.63
C VAL A 76 20.94 -1.69 -9.26
N ARG A 77 20.47 -1.18 -8.13
CA ARG A 77 19.10 -1.37 -7.67
C ARG A 77 18.25 -0.18 -8.09
N TYR A 78 17.02 -0.46 -8.48
CA TYR A 78 16.07 0.54 -8.93
C TYR A 78 14.68 0.23 -8.38
N GLY A 79 13.79 1.23 -8.45
CA GLY A 79 12.50 1.24 -7.75
C GLY A 79 12.62 1.75 -6.31
N LEU A 80 11.48 2.10 -5.70
CA LEU A 80 11.46 2.69 -4.36
C LEU A 80 11.84 1.69 -3.26
N ALA A 81 12.43 2.21 -2.18
CA ALA A 81 12.79 1.45 -0.97
C ALA A 81 13.54 0.12 -1.25
N ASN A 82 14.47 0.14 -2.21
CA ASN A 82 15.18 -1.04 -2.70
C ASN A 82 16.71 -0.95 -2.51
N ASP A 83 17.16 -0.35 -1.42
CA ASP A 83 18.57 -0.05 -1.20
C ASP A 83 19.42 -1.31 -0.99
N SER A 84 18.84 -2.33 -0.34
CA SER A 84 19.51 -3.61 -0.11
C SER A 84 18.53 -4.79 -0.10
N LYS A 85 19.04 -6.01 -0.29
CA LYS A 85 18.24 -7.23 -0.18
C LYS A 85 17.64 -7.39 1.22
N ALA A 86 18.40 -7.04 2.26
CA ALA A 86 17.96 -7.14 3.65
C ALA A 86 16.81 -6.17 3.95
N LEU A 87 16.91 -4.93 3.46
CA LEU A 87 15.84 -3.94 3.57
C LEU A 87 14.59 -4.40 2.81
N ASN A 88 14.74 -4.83 1.55
CA ASN A 88 13.61 -5.25 0.71
C ASN A 88 12.84 -6.46 1.28
N LYS A 89 13.50 -7.33 2.05
CA LYS A 89 12.86 -8.43 2.77
C LYS A 89 11.94 -7.93 3.91
N ARG A 90 12.25 -6.78 4.51
CA ARG A 90 11.50 -6.21 5.64
C ARG A 90 10.51 -5.13 5.22
N LEU A 91 10.83 -4.37 4.19
CA LEU A 91 10.08 -3.23 3.69
C LEU A 91 9.99 -3.33 2.16
N LYS A 92 8.80 -3.65 1.65
CA LYS A 92 8.58 -3.87 0.22
C LYS A 92 7.65 -2.79 -0.34
N SER A 93 8.20 -1.90 -1.17
CA SER A 93 7.43 -0.82 -1.80
C SER A 93 6.34 -1.34 -2.72
N SER A 94 5.22 -0.62 -2.77
CA SER A 94 4.04 -1.02 -3.54
C SER A 94 4.24 -1.04 -5.06
N ASP A 95 3.42 -1.83 -5.75
CA ASP A 95 3.38 -1.95 -7.21
C ASP A 95 3.12 -0.64 -7.95
N LEU A 96 2.19 0.17 -7.43
CA LEU A 96 1.82 1.47 -7.97
C LEU A 96 2.18 2.56 -6.98
N ILE A 97 2.80 3.62 -7.49
CA ILE A 97 3.22 4.78 -6.71
C ILE A 97 2.83 6.06 -7.44
N GLY A 98 2.63 7.13 -6.70
CA GLY A 98 2.36 8.43 -7.30
C GLY A 98 1.74 9.38 -6.29
N TRP A 99 0.70 10.09 -6.68
CA TRP A 99 0.08 11.09 -5.82
C TRP A 99 -1.44 11.12 -5.90
N ARG A 100 -2.04 11.64 -4.82
CA ARG A 100 -3.46 11.97 -4.73
C ARG A 100 -3.63 13.48 -4.75
N ARG A 101 -4.50 13.97 -5.63
CA ARG A 101 -5.01 15.35 -5.57
C ARG A 101 -5.93 15.47 -4.35
N LEU A 102 -5.57 16.36 -3.43
CA LEU A 102 -6.37 16.68 -2.26
C LEU A 102 -6.64 18.18 -2.23
N GLU A 103 -7.91 18.56 -2.12
CA GLU A 103 -8.27 19.93 -1.78
C GLU A 103 -8.26 20.07 -0.27
N ILE A 104 -7.44 21.00 0.23
CA ILE A 104 -7.27 21.23 1.67
C ILE A 104 -8.50 21.93 2.23
N GLN A 105 -9.30 21.17 2.98
CA GLN A 105 -10.42 21.64 3.79
C GLN A 105 -9.98 21.96 5.25
N PRO A 106 -10.79 22.72 6.03
CA PRO A 106 -10.43 23.13 7.39
C PRO A 106 -10.02 21.99 8.33
N GLU A 107 -10.60 20.81 8.21
CA GLU A 107 -10.27 19.62 9.01
C GLU A 107 -8.84 19.11 8.80
N HIS A 108 -8.18 19.48 7.69
CA HIS A 108 -6.79 19.13 7.44
C HIS A 108 -5.80 20.09 8.11
N VAL A 109 -6.26 21.25 8.61
CA VAL A 109 -5.39 22.24 9.24
C VAL A 109 -4.77 21.67 10.52
N GLY A 110 -3.45 21.70 10.61
CA GLY A 110 -2.69 21.10 11.72
C GLY A 110 -2.37 19.62 11.56
N SER A 111 -2.78 18.98 10.46
CA SER A 111 -2.41 17.60 10.13
C SER A 111 -1.12 17.52 9.30
N VAL A 112 -0.43 16.38 9.37
CA VAL A 112 0.67 16.04 8.47
C VAL A 112 0.07 15.40 7.21
N VAL A 113 0.41 15.94 6.04
CA VAL A 113 -0.09 15.44 4.76
C VAL A 113 1.09 15.11 3.85
N ALA A 114 1.18 13.85 3.44
CA ALA A 114 1.95 13.46 2.28
C ALA A 114 0.98 13.28 1.10
N GLN A 115 1.12 14.07 0.03
CA GLN A 115 0.35 13.84 -1.20
C GLN A 115 0.75 12.53 -1.92
N PHE A 116 1.66 11.76 -1.34
CA PHE A 116 2.12 10.48 -1.86
C PHE A 116 1.03 9.41 -1.73
N ALA A 117 0.87 8.61 -2.78
CA ALA A 117 -0.06 7.50 -2.81
C ALA A 117 0.62 6.21 -3.30
N ALA A 118 0.32 5.08 -2.65
CA ALA A 118 0.92 3.78 -2.96
C ALA A 118 -0.12 2.65 -2.89
N ILE A 119 -0.27 1.90 -3.99
CA ILE A 119 -1.24 0.80 -4.07
C ILE A 119 -0.49 -0.49 -4.36
N GLU A 120 -0.65 -1.46 -3.47
CA GLU A 120 -0.20 -2.82 -3.67
C GLU A 120 -1.33 -3.62 -4.33
N CYS A 121 -1.12 -4.05 -5.57
CA CYS A 121 -2.16 -4.72 -6.34
C CYS A 121 -2.20 -6.19 -5.96
N LYS A 122 -3.40 -6.75 -5.84
CA LYS A 122 -3.61 -8.18 -5.61
C LYS A 122 -4.66 -8.71 -6.58
N ALA A 123 -4.65 -10.02 -6.79
CA ALA A 123 -5.70 -10.66 -7.58
C ALA A 123 -7.07 -10.53 -6.89
N PRO A 124 -8.17 -10.43 -7.65
CA PRO A 124 -9.53 -10.59 -7.14
C PRO A 124 -9.69 -11.83 -6.26
N GLY A 125 -10.40 -11.68 -5.14
CA GLY A 125 -10.57 -12.76 -4.15
C GLY A 125 -9.36 -12.99 -3.23
N TRP A 126 -8.29 -12.21 -3.36
CA TRP A 126 -7.17 -12.25 -2.42
C TRP A 126 -7.62 -11.85 -1.01
N SER A 127 -7.06 -12.55 -0.03
CA SER A 127 -7.16 -12.24 1.39
C SER A 127 -5.78 -12.27 2.02
N TYR A 128 -5.55 -11.37 2.97
CA TYR A 128 -4.29 -11.25 3.67
C TYR A 128 -4.01 -12.51 4.50
N ARG A 129 -2.89 -13.18 4.22
CA ARG A 129 -2.41 -14.38 4.93
C ARG A 129 -1.32 -14.07 5.95
N GLY A 130 -0.64 -12.94 5.81
CA GLY A 130 0.42 -12.51 6.73
C GLY A 130 1.66 -13.37 6.66
N ASP A 131 2.00 -13.85 5.46
CA ASP A 131 3.33 -14.41 5.21
C ASP A 131 4.42 -13.31 5.23
N GLU A 132 5.70 -13.71 5.30
CA GLU A 132 6.82 -12.74 5.39
C GLU A 132 6.79 -11.68 4.27
N HIS A 133 6.28 -12.04 3.09
CA HIS A 133 6.22 -11.14 1.94
C HIS A 133 5.11 -10.11 2.11
N GLU A 134 3.91 -10.56 2.47
CA GLU A 134 2.75 -9.69 2.73
C GLU A 134 2.99 -8.78 3.95
N GLU A 135 3.72 -9.25 4.96
CA GLU A 135 4.17 -8.39 6.07
C GLU A 135 5.10 -7.27 5.60
N ALA A 136 6.06 -7.56 4.71
CA ALA A 136 6.97 -6.53 4.19
C ALA A 136 6.23 -5.46 3.37
N GLN A 137 5.21 -5.88 2.60
CA GLN A 137 4.31 -4.97 1.87
C GLN A 137 3.47 -4.13 2.84
N GLN A 138 2.89 -4.76 3.86
CA GLN A 138 2.10 -4.07 4.87
C GLN A 138 2.92 -3.05 5.65
N ARG A 139 4.19 -3.33 5.99
CA ARG A 139 5.09 -2.37 6.65
C ARG A 139 5.30 -1.11 5.81
N PHE A 140 5.43 -1.25 4.49
CA PHE A 140 5.56 -0.10 3.59
C PHE A 140 4.26 0.71 3.52
N ILE A 141 3.11 0.03 3.40
CA ILE A 141 1.79 0.66 3.45
C ILE A 141 1.60 1.46 4.75
N ALA A 142 1.92 0.85 5.89
CA ALA A 142 1.81 1.48 7.19
C ALA A 142 2.72 2.70 7.33
N LEU A 143 3.96 2.61 6.86
CA LEU A 143 4.90 3.74 6.84
C LEU A 143 4.31 4.94 6.09
N VAL A 144 3.81 4.70 4.87
CA VAL A 144 3.19 5.76 4.05
C VAL A 144 1.98 6.37 4.76
N ALA A 145 1.12 5.53 5.36
CA ALA A 145 -0.08 6.01 6.04
C ALA A 145 0.24 6.85 7.29
N VAL A 146 1.22 6.43 8.09
CA VAL A 146 1.65 7.15 9.30
C VAL A 146 2.23 8.53 8.98
N ASP A 147 2.94 8.66 7.84
CA ASP A 147 3.48 9.94 7.37
C ASP A 147 2.42 10.81 6.64
N GLY A 148 1.13 10.44 6.72
CA GLY A 148 0.02 11.21 6.15
C GLY A 148 -0.23 10.96 4.66
N GLY A 149 0.29 9.86 4.11
CA GLY A 149 0.06 9.41 2.74
C GLY A 149 -1.13 8.47 2.58
N TYR A 150 -1.49 8.17 1.33
CA TYR A 150 -2.54 7.20 1.03
C TYR A 150 -1.93 5.87 0.57
N ALA A 151 -2.02 4.82 1.39
CA ALA A 151 -1.55 3.51 0.96
C ALA A 151 -2.43 2.36 1.44
N ARG A 152 -2.57 1.33 0.59
CA ARG A 152 -3.33 0.11 0.90
C ARG A 152 -3.10 -0.99 -0.14
N PHE A 153 -3.56 -2.20 0.21
CA PHE A 153 -3.80 -3.26 -0.76
C PHE A 153 -5.08 -2.99 -1.56
N ALA A 154 -5.08 -3.34 -2.84
CA ALA A 154 -6.26 -3.25 -3.70
C ALA A 154 -6.37 -4.46 -4.63
N THR A 155 -7.55 -5.08 -4.67
CA THR A 155 -7.86 -6.16 -5.63
C THR A 155 -8.50 -5.65 -6.93
N GLY A 156 -8.81 -4.35 -6.99
CA GLY A 156 -9.35 -3.67 -8.16
C GLY A 156 -9.69 -2.21 -7.85
N VAL A 157 -10.46 -1.56 -8.75
CA VAL A 157 -10.76 -0.12 -8.68
C VAL A 157 -11.44 0.28 -7.37
N ASP A 158 -12.38 -0.54 -6.88
CA ASP A 158 -13.07 -0.26 -5.60
C ASP A 158 -12.11 -0.22 -4.41
N GLY A 159 -10.95 -0.89 -4.52
CA GLY A 159 -9.91 -0.88 -3.50
C GLY A 159 -9.14 0.44 -3.39
N ILE A 160 -9.23 1.34 -4.37
CA ILE A 160 -8.56 2.66 -4.34
C ILE A 160 -9.49 3.83 -4.02
N VAL A 161 -10.79 3.56 -3.94
CA VAL A 161 -11.80 4.53 -3.52
C VAL A 161 -12.28 4.19 -2.12
N ASN A 162 -12.66 5.20 -1.36
CA ASN A 162 -13.46 4.96 -0.16
C ASN A 162 -14.91 4.85 -0.65
N SER A 163 -15.54 3.69 -0.48
CA SER A 163 -16.99 3.59 -0.58
C SER A 163 -17.58 4.59 0.42
N GLN A 164 -18.26 5.60 -0.09
CA GLN A 164 -19.18 6.41 0.71
C GLN A 164 -20.44 5.61 0.99
#